data_AF-A0A9D5YE82-F1
#
_entry.id   AF-A0A9D5YE82-F1
#
_cell.length_a   1.000
_cell.length_b   1.000
_cell.length_c   1.000
_cell.angle_alpha   90.00
_cell.angle_beta   90.00
_cell.angle_gamma   90.00
#
_symmetry.space_group_name_H-M   'P 1'
#
loop_
_entity.id
_entity.type
_entity.pdbx_description
1 polymer ?
#
loop_
_entity_poly.entity_id
_entity_poly.type
_entity_poly.pdbx_seq_one_letter_code
_entity_poly.pdbx_strand_id
1 'polypeptide(L)'
;MLEKLFLESYNSALEIIKTAKLNKNDILVVGCSTSEILGDTIGTNSSPETAKAVFDGIYKAATENGVFVAAQCCEHLNRAIITERDAVPFLEEVNVVPKPKAGGSFATAAYNTFENPVAVEQIKAQAGLD
;
A
#
# COMPACT_ATOMS: atom_id res chain seq x y z
N MET A 1 10.66 -6.49 16.44
CA MET A 1 10.60 -6.82 15.00
C MET A 1 9.58 -5.95 14.27
N LEU A 2 8.29 -5.99 14.61
CA LEU A 2 7.27 -5.16 13.97
C LEU A 2 7.55 -3.65 14.05
N GLU A 3 7.99 -3.16 15.22
CA GLU A 3 8.38 -1.75 15.40
C GLU A 3 9.55 -1.33 14.49
N LYS A 4 10.50 -2.25 14.25
CA LYS A 4 11.60 -2.02 13.32
C LYS A 4 11.08 -1.90 11.88
N LEU A 5 10.19 -2.81 11.45
CA LEU A 5 9.57 -2.77 10.13
C LEU A 5 8.75 -1.48 9.92
N PHE A 6 8.03 -1.05 10.95
CA PHE A 6 7.34 0.23 10.93
C PHE A 6 8.30 1.40 10.70
N LEU A 7 9.40 1.48 11.47
CA LEU A 7 10.39 2.56 11.34
C LEU A 7 11.09 2.54 9.97
N GLU A 8 11.50 1.37 9.48
CA GLU A 8 12.18 1.24 8.19
C GLU A 8 11.25 1.61 7.02
N SER A 9 10.00 1.16 7.06
CA SER A 9 9.00 1.48 6.04
C SER A 9 8.59 2.96 6.08
N TYR A 10 8.45 3.56 7.27
CA TYR A 10 8.25 5.01 7.44
C TYR A 10 9.40 5.80 6.82
N ASN A 11 10.64 5.46 7.16
CA ASN A 11 11.82 6.17 6.67
C ASN A 11 11.96 6.06 5.15
N SER A 12 11.72 4.86 4.60
CA SER A 12 11.78 4.62 3.14
C SER A 12 10.72 5.43 2.40
N ALA A 13 9.48 5.44 2.89
CA ALA A 13 8.40 6.26 2.34
C ALA A 13 8.72 7.75 2.43
N LEU A 14 9.24 8.22 3.56
CA LEU A 14 9.62 9.62 3.76
C LEU A 14 10.76 10.03 2.81
N GLU A 15 11.74 9.16 2.60
CA GLU A 15 12.87 9.40 1.70
C GLU A 15 12.40 9.55 0.25
N ILE A 16 11.56 8.64 -0.25
CA ILE A 16 11.06 8.73 -1.62
C ILE A 16 10.13 9.94 -1.81
N ILE A 17 9.24 10.23 -0.84
CA ILE A 17 8.35 11.41 -0.87
C ILE A 17 9.19 12.69 -1.03
N LYS A 18 10.25 12.84 -0.24
CA LYS A 18 11.13 14.02 -0.28
C LYS A 18 11.96 14.08 -1.56
N THR A 19 12.55 12.95 -1.96
CA THR A 19 13.48 12.90 -3.10
C THR A 19 12.75 13.11 -4.43
N ALA A 20 11.59 12.49 -4.60
CA ALA A 20 10.74 12.68 -5.78
C ALA A 20 9.91 13.97 -5.71
N LYS A 21 9.98 14.73 -4.60
CA LYS A 21 9.32 16.02 -4.38
C LYS A 21 7.80 15.94 -4.58
N LEU A 22 7.20 14.92 -3.96
CA LEU A 22 5.75 14.76 -3.98
C LEU A 22 5.08 15.94 -3.28
N ASN A 23 4.00 16.41 -3.88
CA ASN A 23 3.17 17.49 -3.37
C ASN A 23 1.93 16.90 -2.69
N LYS A 24 1.22 17.77 -1.97
CA LYS A 24 -0.08 17.42 -1.43
C LYS A 24 -1.01 16.90 -2.54
N ASN A 25 -1.71 15.82 -2.25
CA ASN A 25 -2.60 15.06 -3.14
C ASN A 25 -1.89 14.25 -4.26
N ASP A 26 -0.55 14.23 -4.31
CA ASP A 26 0.14 13.24 -5.14
C ASP A 26 -0.07 11.83 -4.56
N ILE A 27 0.18 10.83 -5.40
CA ILE A 27 -0.05 9.41 -5.11
C ILE A 27 1.29 8.69 -5.07
N LEU A 28 1.52 7.97 -3.97
CA LEU A 28 2.56 6.96 -3.82
C LEU A 28 1.93 5.57 -4.00
N VAL A 29 2.28 4.87 -5.08
CA VAL A 29 1.86 3.48 -5.28
C VAL A 29 2.84 2.53 -4.58
N VAL A 30 2.33 1.49 -3.93
CA VAL A 30 3.13 0.54 -3.16
C VAL A 30 2.77 -0.89 -3.54
N GLY A 31 3.75 -1.61 -4.07
CA GLY A 31 3.80 -3.07 -4.09
C GLY A 31 4.43 -3.56 -2.79
N CYS A 32 3.93 -4.66 -2.23
CA CYS A 32 4.55 -5.23 -1.03
C CYS A 32 4.21 -6.71 -0.87
N SER A 33 5.25 -7.53 -0.77
CA SER A 33 5.16 -8.97 -0.49
C SER A 33 5.65 -9.27 0.92
N THR A 34 4.72 -9.58 1.83
CA THR A 34 5.10 -9.88 3.22
C THR A 34 5.89 -11.17 3.38
N SER A 35 5.73 -12.14 2.48
CA SER A 35 6.56 -13.35 2.47
C SER A 35 8.03 -13.04 2.23
N GLU A 36 8.34 -12.10 1.34
CA GLU A 36 9.72 -11.71 1.03
C GLU A 36 10.37 -10.95 2.19
N ILE A 37 9.61 -10.08 2.87
CA ILE A 37 10.09 -9.33 4.04
C ILE A 37 10.50 -10.25 5.19
N LEU A 38 9.82 -11.40 5.33
CA LEU A 38 10.11 -12.37 6.38
C LEU A 38 11.25 -13.33 6.00
N GLY A 39 11.77 -13.26 4.77
CA GLY A 39 12.81 -14.17 4.27
C GLY A 39 12.31 -15.58 3.97
N ASP A 40 10.99 -15.78 3.91
CA ASP A 40 10.38 -17.03 3.50
C ASP A 40 10.21 -17.07 1.97
N THR A 41 10.10 -18.27 1.41
CA THR A 41 9.79 -18.46 -0.02
C THR A 41 8.51 -17.68 -0.38
N ILE A 42 8.50 -17.03 -1.56
CA ILE A 42 7.33 -16.28 -2.05
C ILE A 42 6.07 -17.17 -1.94
N GLY A 43 5.04 -16.68 -1.24
CA GLY A 43 3.73 -17.33 -1.17
C GLY A 43 3.50 -18.33 -0.02
N THR A 44 4.47 -18.60 0.86
CA THR A 44 4.29 -19.63 1.91
C THR A 44 3.88 -19.12 3.29
N ASN A 45 4.04 -17.83 3.61
CA ASN A 45 3.62 -17.26 4.91
C ASN A 45 3.32 -15.75 4.80
N SER A 46 2.11 -15.41 4.39
CA SER A 46 1.63 -14.03 4.52
C SER A 46 1.34 -13.73 6.00
N SER A 47 2.11 -12.87 6.66
CA SER A 47 1.76 -12.37 8.01
C SER A 47 0.95 -11.07 7.89
N PRO A 48 -0.33 -11.06 8.33
CA PRO A 48 -1.11 -9.82 8.43
C PRO A 48 -0.47 -8.77 9.34
N GLU A 49 0.20 -9.19 10.42
CA GLU A 49 0.83 -8.30 11.39
C GLU A 49 2.04 -7.58 10.79
N THR A 50 2.89 -8.31 10.05
CA THR A 50 4.00 -7.73 9.28
C THR A 50 3.47 -6.73 8.24
N ALA A 51 2.44 -7.11 7.47
CA ALA A 51 1.83 -6.21 6.49
C ALA A 51 1.30 -4.94 7.14
N LYS A 52 0.62 -5.07 8.29
CA LYS A 52 0.05 -3.93 9.01
C LYS A 52 1.16 -3.00 9.51
N ALA A 53 2.23 -3.53 10.10
CA ALA A 53 3.34 -2.71 10.56
C ALA A 53 4.02 -1.93 9.43
N VAL A 54 4.23 -2.57 8.28
CA VAL A 54 4.81 -1.94 7.08
C VAL A 54 3.85 -0.90 6.49
N PHE A 55 2.58 -1.25 6.35
CA PHE A 55 1.55 -0.31 5.87
C PHE A 55 1.45 0.91 6.78
N ASP A 56 1.42 0.73 8.09
CA ASP A 56 1.29 1.83 9.05
C ASP A 56 2.47 2.80 9.00
N GLY A 57 3.69 2.29 8.81
CA GLY A 57 4.87 3.14 8.65
C GLY A 57 4.77 4.01 7.40
N ILE A 58 4.47 3.38 6.25
CA ILE A 58 4.30 4.08 4.97
C ILE A 58 3.14 5.08 5.04
N TYR A 59 1.99 4.64 5.53
CA TYR A 59 0.77 5.44 5.59
C TYR A 59 0.94 6.66 6.50
N LYS A 60 1.64 6.51 7.63
CA LYS A 60 1.99 7.64 8.50
C LYS A 60 2.85 8.67 7.77
N ALA A 61 3.93 8.23 7.11
CA ALA A 61 4.81 9.14 6.36
C ALA A 61 4.05 9.88 5.24
N ALA A 62 3.21 9.16 4.49
CA ALA A 62 2.39 9.73 3.42
C ALA A 62 1.39 10.76 3.96
N THR A 63 0.64 10.41 5.02
CA THR A 63 -0.36 11.28 5.63
C THR A 63 0.25 12.56 6.20
N GLU A 64 1.41 12.48 6.86
CA GLU A 64 2.15 13.65 7.38
C GLU A 64 2.55 14.63 6.27
N ASN A 65 2.67 14.16 5.03
CA ASN A 65 3.02 14.98 3.87
C ASN A 65 1.81 15.24 2.93
N GLY A 66 0.61 14.82 3.32
CA GLY A 66 -0.61 14.99 2.52
C GLY A 66 -0.58 14.22 1.20
N VAL A 67 0.15 13.11 1.13
CA VAL A 67 0.26 12.21 -0.03
C VAL A 67 -0.71 11.04 0.14
N PHE A 68 -1.39 10.64 -0.92
CA PHE A 68 -2.24 9.45 -0.93
C PHE A 68 -1.40 8.19 -1.13
N VAL A 69 -1.85 7.09 -0.49
CA VAL A 69 -1.27 5.76 -0.69
C VAL A 69 -2.18 4.94 -1.60
N ALA A 70 -1.58 4.25 -2.55
CA ALA A 70 -2.25 3.30 -3.43
C ALA A 70 -1.58 1.92 -3.30
N ALA A 71 -2.26 0.97 -2.65
CA ALA A 71 -1.73 -0.36 -2.40
C ALA A 71 -2.07 -1.32 -3.54
N GLN A 72 -1.06 -1.84 -4.24
CA GLN A 72 -1.24 -2.82 -5.29
C GLN A 72 -1.57 -4.20 -4.68
N CYS A 73 -2.61 -4.85 -5.18
CA CYS A 73 -2.92 -6.25 -4.87
C CYS A 73 -1.97 -7.22 -5.58
N CYS A 74 -1.87 -8.46 -5.12
CA CYS A 74 -1.19 -9.51 -5.88
C CYS A 74 -1.92 -9.88 -7.19
N GLU A 75 -1.27 -10.72 -8.00
CA GLU A 75 -1.75 -11.17 -9.31
C GLU A 75 -3.11 -11.90 -9.26
N HIS A 76 -3.49 -12.47 -8.12
CA HIS A 76 -4.80 -13.12 -7.95
C HIS A 76 -5.98 -12.15 -8.12
N LEU A 77 -5.77 -10.86 -7.86
CA LEU A 77 -6.76 -9.80 -8.11
C LEU A 77 -6.35 -8.90 -9.27
N ASN A 78 -5.62 -9.45 -10.25
CA ASN A 78 -5.16 -8.74 -11.45
C ASN A 78 -4.38 -7.46 -11.14
N ARG A 79 -3.70 -7.41 -9.98
CA ARG A 79 -3.00 -6.21 -9.50
C ARG A 79 -3.91 -4.98 -9.34
N ALA A 80 -5.19 -5.20 -9.02
CA ALA A 80 -6.10 -4.13 -8.64
C ALA A 80 -5.50 -3.27 -7.51
N ILE A 81 -5.83 -1.99 -7.52
CA ILE A 81 -5.22 -1.00 -6.62
C ILE A 81 -6.24 -0.58 -5.58
N ILE A 82 -5.86 -0.66 -4.31
CA ILE A 82 -6.66 -0.18 -3.18
C ILE A 82 -6.19 1.21 -2.79
N THR A 83 -7.09 2.19 -2.75
CA THR A 83 -6.78 3.57 -2.34
C THR A 83 -8.02 4.25 -1.75
N GLU A 84 -7.88 5.50 -1.31
CA GLU A 84 -9.00 6.34 -0.88
C GLU A 84 -9.80 6.83 -2.09
N ARG A 85 -11.13 6.92 -1.95
CA ARG A 85 -12.01 7.53 -2.96
C ARG A 85 -11.52 8.89 -3.45
N ASP A 86 -11.06 9.70 -2.51
CA ASP A 86 -10.63 11.08 -2.74
C ASP A 86 -9.36 11.17 -3.59
N ALA A 87 -8.55 10.10 -3.63
CA ALA A 87 -7.37 10.03 -4.49
C ALA A 87 -7.76 9.81 -5.97
N VAL A 88 -8.92 9.22 -6.23
CA VAL A 88 -9.36 8.78 -7.57
C VAL A 88 -10.84 9.09 -7.85
N PRO A 89 -11.29 10.35 -7.70
CA PRO A 89 -12.72 10.70 -7.72
C PRO A 89 -13.44 10.44 -9.05
N PHE A 90 -12.67 10.22 -10.13
CA PHE A 90 -13.20 10.04 -11.49
C PHE A 90 -12.89 8.66 -12.08
N LEU A 91 -12.23 7.76 -11.35
CA LEU A 91 -11.93 6.42 -11.86
C LEU A 91 -13.09 5.47 -11.62
N GLU A 92 -13.28 4.55 -12.57
CA GLU A 92 -14.22 3.45 -12.42
C GLU A 92 -13.69 2.43 -11.42
N GLU A 93 -14.58 1.99 -10.53
CA GLU A 93 -14.27 0.98 -9.53
C GLU A 93 -14.38 -0.42 -10.10
N VAL A 94 -13.52 -1.29 -9.58
CA VAL A 94 -13.71 -2.73 -9.69
C VAL A 94 -14.31 -3.25 -8.39
N ASN A 95 -15.29 -4.14 -8.49
CA ASN A 95 -15.97 -4.66 -7.31
C ASN A 95 -15.21 -5.86 -6.73
N VAL A 96 -14.26 -5.58 -5.83
CA VAL A 96 -13.49 -6.61 -5.13
C VAL A 96 -13.03 -6.12 -3.76
N VAL A 97 -12.91 -7.04 -2.80
CA VAL A 97 -12.32 -6.79 -1.49
C VAL A 97 -11.10 -7.68 -1.33
N PRO A 98 -9.88 -7.13 -1.11
CA PRO A 98 -8.69 -7.94 -0.92
C PRO A 98 -8.79 -8.76 0.36
N LYS A 99 -8.20 -9.96 0.31
CA LYS A 99 -7.98 -10.83 1.46
C LYS A 99 -6.51 -11.22 1.51
N PRO A 100 -5.98 -11.60 2.69
CA PRO A 100 -4.56 -11.97 2.82
C PRO A 100 -4.13 -13.04 1.81
N LYS A 101 -5.00 -14.01 1.53
CA LYS A 101 -4.76 -15.11 0.57
C LYS A 101 -5.18 -14.82 -0.88
N ALA A 102 -5.82 -13.69 -1.15
CA ALA A 102 -6.29 -13.29 -2.48
C ALA A 102 -6.34 -11.76 -2.54
N GLY A 103 -5.24 -11.15 -2.99
CA GLY A 103 -5.00 -9.71 -2.97
C GLY A 103 -3.78 -9.33 -2.13
N GLY A 104 -3.44 -10.13 -1.12
CA GLY A 104 -2.25 -9.95 -0.30
C GLY A 104 -2.52 -9.18 0.99
N SER A 105 -1.71 -9.44 2.02
CA SER A 105 -1.91 -8.86 3.35
C SER A 105 -1.73 -7.34 3.38
N PHE A 106 -0.86 -6.78 2.54
CA PHE A 106 -0.62 -5.34 2.49
C PHE A 106 -1.84 -4.58 1.96
N ALA A 107 -2.36 -4.98 0.79
CA ALA A 107 -3.60 -4.39 0.23
C ALA A 107 -4.81 -4.62 1.16
N THR A 108 -4.86 -5.74 1.88
CA THR A 108 -5.88 -5.98 2.91
C THR A 108 -5.74 -4.99 4.08
N ALA A 109 -4.52 -4.72 4.55
CA ALA A 109 -4.28 -3.74 5.61
C ALA A 109 -4.69 -2.33 5.17
N ALA A 110 -4.41 -1.97 3.91
CA ALA A 110 -4.84 -0.71 3.31
C ALA A 110 -6.37 -0.58 3.29
N TYR A 111 -7.07 -1.57 2.72
CA TYR A 111 -8.53 -1.60 2.64
C TYR A 111 -9.19 -1.42 4.01
N ASN A 112 -8.66 -2.07 5.05
CA ASN A 112 -9.22 -2.00 6.40
C ASN A 112 -8.89 -0.71 7.15
N THR A 113 -7.90 0.07 6.69
CA THR A 113 -7.45 1.29 7.38
C THR A 113 -8.00 2.56 6.75
N PHE A 114 -8.22 2.57 5.43
CA PHE A 114 -8.79 3.71 4.72
C PHE A 114 -10.21 4.04 5.18
N GLU A 115 -10.58 5.31 5.12
CA GLU A 115 -11.90 5.81 5.52
C GLU A 115 -12.95 5.45 4.46
N ASN A 116 -12.62 5.62 3.18
CA ASN A 116 -13.49 5.28 2.07
C ASN A 116 -12.71 4.48 1.01
N PRO A 117 -12.36 3.21 1.32
CA PRO A 117 -11.54 2.37 0.45
C PRO A 117 -12.26 2.04 -0.85
N VAL A 118 -11.48 2.05 -1.93
CA VAL A 118 -11.95 1.72 -3.29
C VAL A 118 -10.95 0.81 -3.95
N ALA A 119 -11.42 -0.05 -4.85
CA ALA A 119 -10.56 -0.81 -5.74
C ALA A 119 -10.69 -0.26 -7.16
N VAL A 120 -9.57 -0.02 -7.83
CA VAL A 120 -9.53 0.40 -9.25
C VAL A 120 -8.63 -0.54 -10.05
N GLU A 121 -8.88 -0.67 -11.35
CA GLU A 121 -8.10 -1.54 -12.24
C GLU A 121 -6.66 -1.05 -12.40
N GLN A 122 -6.47 0.26 -12.53
CA GLN A 122 -5.19 0.90 -12.78
C GLN A 122 -5.16 2.29 -12.17
N ILE A 123 -3.95 2.79 -11.92
CA ILE A 123 -3.73 4.13 -11.36
C ILE A 123 -2.51 4.79 -12.00
N LYS A 124 -2.49 6.11 -12.03
CA LYS A 124 -1.31 6.91 -12.41
C LYS A 124 -0.78 7.58 -11.15
N ALA A 125 0.45 7.23 -10.76
CA ALA A 125 1.10 7.70 -9.55
C ALA A 125 2.37 8.51 -9.87
N GLN A 126 2.77 9.38 -8.94
CA GLN A 126 3.96 10.24 -9.08
C GLN A 126 5.23 9.52 -8.62
N ALA A 127 5.10 8.56 -7.71
CA ALA A 127 6.19 7.69 -7.29
C ALA A 127 5.68 6.29 -6.93
N GLY A 128 6.60 5.33 -6.89
CA GLY A 128 6.33 3.94 -6.52
C GLY A 128 7.38 3.37 -5.57
N LEU A 129 6.94 2.50 -4.66
CA LEU A 129 7.79 1.66 -3.81
C LEU A 129 7.41 0.18 -4.07
N ASP A 130 8.41 -0.69 -4.21
CA ASP A 130 8.24 -2.15 -4.37
C ASP A 130 9.21 -2.86 -3.42
#